data_AF-A0A5B9WUR1-F1
#
_entry.id   AF-A0A5B9WUR1-F1
#
_cell.length_a   1.000
_cell.length_b   1.000
_cell.length_c   1.000
_cell.angle_alpha   90.00
_cell.angle_beta   90.00
_cell.angle_gamma   90.00
#
_symmetry.space_group_name_H-M   'P 1'
#
loop_
_entity.id
_entity.type
_entity.pdbx_description
1 polymer ?
#
loop_
_entity_poly.entity_id
_entity_poly.type
_entity_poly.pdbx_seq_one_letter_code
_entity_poly.pdbx_strand_id
1 'polypeptide(L)'
;MPAFSIYGTTIKQAIWPGSDIWRFFKNDVKEIAVDPDSGYRNILVVITDGYIYHADSKDNDGNRYAYILPDLFGKYGLRNDSRWEERMEKLDFGLICKRSDLQALEVLVLEVSPSGKHRNDEDIIRKIMDKWFAEMKVKRWKIVNSDLPEFTRQRVEGFFQEPVVE
;
A
#
# COMPACT_ATOMS: atom_id res chain seq x y z
N MET A 1 33.83 -1.69 -4.33
CA MET A 1 32.85 -0.88 -3.56
C MET A 1 32.03 -0.03 -4.54
N PRO A 2 30.85 -0.49 -5.00
CA PRO A 2 30.05 0.23 -6.01
C PRO A 2 28.76 0.88 -5.46
N ALA A 3 28.33 0.58 -4.23
CA ALA A 3 27.04 1.06 -3.72
C ALA A 3 27.02 2.59 -3.53
N PHE A 4 28.12 3.19 -3.04
CA PHE A 4 28.16 4.61 -2.67
C PHE A 4 28.04 5.58 -3.87
N SER A 5 28.51 5.18 -5.06
CA SER A 5 28.47 6.08 -6.23
C SER A 5 27.08 6.19 -6.85
N ILE A 6 26.28 5.11 -6.79
CA ILE A 6 24.91 5.08 -7.35
C ILE A 6 23.99 6.01 -6.54
N TYR A 7 24.05 5.94 -5.20
CA TYR A 7 23.27 6.82 -4.32
C TYR A 7 23.57 8.32 -4.57
N GLY A 8 24.84 8.67 -4.77
CA GLY A 8 25.25 10.05 -5.03
C GLY A 8 24.75 10.62 -6.35
N THR A 9 24.54 9.77 -7.37
CA THR A 9 24.02 10.21 -8.68
C THR A 9 22.50 10.39 -8.66
N THR A 10 21.76 9.49 -8.01
CA THR A 10 20.29 9.57 -7.89
C THR A 10 19.84 10.79 -7.07
N ILE A 11 20.56 11.11 -5.98
CA ILE A 11 20.31 12.32 -5.19
C ILE A 11 20.53 13.59 -6.02
N LYS A 12 21.54 13.62 -6.91
CA LYS A 12 21.84 14.78 -7.77
C LYS A 12 20.81 15.00 -8.89
N GLN A 13 20.14 13.94 -9.33
CA GLN A 13 19.14 14.01 -10.40
C GLN A 13 17.71 14.16 -9.87
N ALA A 14 17.45 13.88 -8.59
CA ALA A 14 16.11 13.84 -7.99
C ALA A 14 15.12 12.95 -8.77
N ILE A 15 15.62 12.07 -9.64
CA ILE A 15 14.84 11.06 -10.34
C ILE A 15 14.80 9.85 -9.43
N TRP A 16 13.82 9.84 -8.53
CA TRP A 16 13.44 8.64 -7.81
C TRP A 16 12.30 8.02 -8.59
N PRO A 17 12.54 7.05 -9.50
CA PRO A 17 11.44 6.27 -10.03
C PRO A 17 10.81 5.60 -8.80
N GLY A 18 9.64 6.08 -8.38
CA GLY A 18 8.95 5.55 -7.22
C GLY A 18 8.76 4.04 -7.37
N SER A 19 8.66 3.33 -6.26
CA SER A 19 8.40 1.89 -6.33
C SER A 19 7.02 1.64 -6.95
N ASP A 20 6.97 0.85 -8.02
CA ASP A 20 5.70 0.43 -8.63
C ASP A 20 5.03 -0.67 -7.79
N ILE A 21 4.53 -0.26 -6.62
CA ILE A 21 3.92 -1.16 -5.62
C ILE A 21 2.78 -1.95 -6.25
N TRP A 22 1.92 -1.29 -7.04
CA TRP A 22 0.80 -1.97 -7.69
C TRP A 22 1.29 -3.08 -8.63
N ARG A 23 2.28 -2.81 -9.49
CA ARG A 23 2.81 -3.81 -10.41
C ARG A 23 3.52 -4.96 -9.70
N PHE A 24 4.25 -4.66 -8.61
CA PHE A 24 4.86 -5.68 -7.77
C PHE A 24 3.81 -6.64 -7.18
N PHE A 25 2.73 -6.12 -6.60
CA PHE A 25 1.64 -6.97 -6.10
C PHE A 25 0.94 -7.75 -7.22
N LYS A 26 0.77 -7.15 -8.39
CA LYS A 26 0.17 -7.79 -9.56
C LYS A 26 0.98 -8.99 -10.05
N ASN A 27 2.30 -8.85 -10.20
CA ASN A 27 3.12 -9.85 -10.90
C ASN A 27 3.97 -10.70 -9.95
N ASP A 28 4.64 -10.07 -8.98
CA ASP A 28 5.86 -10.66 -8.39
C ASP A 28 5.70 -11.04 -6.91
N VAL A 29 4.76 -10.41 -6.18
CA VAL A 29 4.68 -10.52 -4.71
C VAL A 29 4.62 -11.96 -4.19
N LYS A 30 3.92 -12.87 -4.87
CA LYS A 30 3.82 -14.26 -4.41
C LYS A 30 5.13 -15.02 -4.61
N GLU A 31 5.81 -14.81 -5.72
CA GLU A 31 7.09 -15.48 -5.99
C GLU A 31 8.19 -14.96 -5.07
N ILE A 32 8.18 -13.66 -4.79
CA ILE A 32 9.25 -13.00 -4.02
C ILE A 32 9.01 -13.04 -2.51
N ALA A 33 7.75 -12.88 -2.07
CA ALA A 33 7.42 -12.66 -0.67
C ALA A 33 6.70 -13.83 -0.01
N VAL A 34 6.46 -14.94 -0.71
CA VAL A 34 5.84 -16.14 -0.14
C VAL A 34 6.73 -17.36 -0.37
N ASP A 35 7.30 -17.90 0.70
CA ASP A 35 8.00 -19.17 0.68
C ASP A 35 6.99 -20.33 0.50
N PRO A 36 7.28 -21.31 -0.37
CA PRO A 36 6.41 -22.48 -0.55
C PRO A 36 6.34 -23.40 0.68
N ASP A 37 7.32 -23.35 1.59
CA ASP A 37 7.28 -24.10 2.84
C ASP A 37 6.34 -23.40 3.84
N SER A 38 5.23 -24.08 4.14
CA SER A 38 4.20 -23.62 5.09
C SER A 38 4.69 -23.47 6.54
N GLY A 39 5.89 -23.95 6.85
CA GLY A 39 6.55 -23.72 8.15
C GLY A 39 7.02 -22.28 8.34
N TYR A 40 7.12 -21.48 7.27
CA TYR A 40 7.53 -20.08 7.36
C TYR A 40 6.34 -19.13 7.49
N ARG A 41 6.57 -18.07 8.27
CA ARG A 41 5.69 -16.92 8.33
C ARG A 41 6.18 -15.86 7.35
N ASN A 42 5.40 -15.63 6.30
CA ASN A 42 5.74 -14.70 5.24
C ASN A 42 5.24 -13.29 5.57
N ILE A 43 6.15 -12.34 5.76
CA ILE A 43 5.82 -10.96 6.10
C ILE A 43 6.46 -10.01 5.10
N LEU A 44 5.63 -9.23 4.40
CA LEU A 44 6.07 -8.14 3.53
C LEU A 44 5.90 -6.80 4.23
N VAL A 45 6.98 -6.02 4.31
CA VAL A 45 6.94 -4.64 4.82
C VAL A 45 6.98 -3.66 3.63
N VAL A 46 6.00 -2.77 3.55
CA VAL A 46 5.90 -1.72 2.54
C VAL A 46 6.06 -0.37 3.23
N ILE A 47 6.98 0.46 2.75
CA ILE A 47 7.20 1.82 3.27
C ILE A 47 6.71 2.80 2.22
N THR A 48 5.70 3.60 2.54
CA THR A 48 5.03 4.52 1.61
C THR A 48 4.30 5.62 2.37
N ASP A 49 4.19 6.81 1.77
CA ASP A 49 3.35 7.91 2.27
C ASP A 49 1.84 7.66 2.07
N GLY A 50 1.46 6.54 1.45
CA GLY A 50 0.09 6.12 1.18
C GLY A 50 -0.34 6.30 -0.27
N TYR A 51 0.36 7.14 -1.05
CA TYR A 51 0.09 7.26 -2.47
C TYR A 51 0.84 6.17 -3.24
N ILE A 52 0.13 5.54 -4.18
CA ILE A 52 0.71 4.53 -5.07
C ILE A 52 0.72 5.13 -6.45
N TYR A 53 1.89 5.34 -7.04
CA TYR A 53 1.98 5.82 -8.41
C TYR A 53 3.31 5.45 -9.04
N HIS A 54 3.25 5.03 -10.29
CA HIS A 54 4.43 4.88 -11.14
C HIS A 54 4.09 5.34 -12.55
N ALA A 55 5.07 5.91 -13.27
CA ALA A 55 4.84 6.50 -14.59
C ALA A 55 4.33 5.48 -15.63
N ASP A 56 4.70 4.21 -15.46
CA ASP A 56 4.32 3.11 -16.35
C ASP A 56 3.06 2.34 -15.91
N SER A 57 2.45 2.71 -14.77
CA SER A 57 1.27 2.04 -14.20
C SER A 57 0.12 3.02 -14.02
N LYS A 58 -0.41 3.49 -15.16
CA LYS A 58 -1.51 4.48 -15.24
C LYS A 58 -2.84 3.87 -15.66
N ASP A 59 -2.92 2.54 -15.69
CA ASP A 59 -4.12 1.83 -16.11
C ASP A 59 -5.31 2.10 -15.19
N ASN A 60 -6.51 2.04 -15.77
CA ASN A 60 -7.76 2.01 -15.03
C ASN A 60 -8.73 1.02 -15.69
N ASP A 61 -9.58 0.40 -14.87
CA ASP A 61 -10.70 -0.44 -15.30
C ASP A 61 -11.95 0.02 -14.54
N GLY A 62 -12.85 0.70 -15.25
CA GLY A 62 -13.94 1.45 -14.61
C GLY A 62 -13.40 2.47 -13.59
N ASN A 63 -13.84 2.33 -12.33
CA ASN A 63 -13.41 3.17 -11.20
C ASN A 63 -12.27 2.53 -10.38
N ARG A 64 -11.64 1.48 -10.91
CA ARG A 64 -10.45 0.85 -10.31
C ARG A 64 -9.19 1.34 -11.01
N TYR A 65 -8.15 1.65 -10.25
CA TYR A 65 -6.92 2.26 -10.75
C TYR A 65 -5.68 1.43 -10.41
N ALA A 66 -4.63 1.56 -11.21
CA ALA A 66 -3.29 1.05 -10.88
C ALA A 66 -2.51 1.98 -9.93
N TYR A 67 -3.15 3.06 -9.47
CA TYR A 67 -2.56 4.12 -8.67
C TYR A 67 -3.56 4.70 -7.67
N ILE A 68 -3.05 5.33 -6.61
CA ILE A 68 -3.79 6.15 -5.65
C ILE A 68 -3.17 7.54 -5.70
N LEU A 69 -3.94 8.54 -6.13
CA LEU A 69 -3.48 9.93 -6.21
C LEU A 69 -4.53 10.88 -5.61
N PRO A 70 -4.08 12.03 -5.05
CA PRO A 70 -4.95 13.07 -4.50
C PRO A 70 -6.10 13.49 -5.44
N ASP A 71 -5.82 13.57 -6.73
CA ASP A 71 -6.76 14.07 -7.74
C ASP A 71 -7.96 13.14 -7.93
N LEU A 72 -7.80 11.83 -7.69
CA LEU A 72 -8.92 10.89 -7.73
C LEU A 72 -9.94 11.21 -6.63
N PHE A 73 -9.48 11.56 -5.43
CA PHE A 73 -10.36 11.85 -4.31
C PHE A 73 -11.20 13.11 -4.56
N GLY A 74 -10.59 14.12 -5.21
CA GLY A 74 -11.30 15.30 -5.70
C GLY A 74 -12.31 14.98 -6.80
N LYS A 75 -11.88 14.24 -7.83
CA LYS A 75 -12.71 13.85 -8.98
C LYS A 75 -14.00 13.14 -8.58
N TYR A 76 -13.92 12.24 -7.60
CA TYR A 76 -15.06 11.46 -7.12
C TYR A 76 -15.78 12.10 -5.92
N GLY A 77 -15.36 13.29 -5.49
CA GLY A 77 -16.00 14.03 -4.40
C GLY A 77 -15.83 13.39 -3.02
N LEU A 78 -14.82 12.54 -2.83
CA LEU A 78 -14.62 11.77 -1.58
C LEU A 78 -14.23 12.67 -0.40
N ARG A 79 -13.51 13.77 -0.66
CA ARG A 79 -13.03 14.68 0.40
C ARG A 79 -14.13 15.49 1.10
N ASN A 80 -15.23 15.73 0.40
CA ASN A 80 -16.26 16.68 0.83
C ASN A 80 -17.59 15.99 1.18
N ASP A 81 -17.62 14.66 1.19
CA ASP A 81 -18.81 13.86 1.46
C ASP A 81 -18.62 13.12 2.79
N SER A 82 -19.50 13.33 3.76
CA SER A 82 -19.48 12.57 5.02
C SER A 82 -19.83 11.09 4.83
N ARG A 83 -20.42 10.72 3.69
CA ARG A 83 -20.74 9.34 3.29
C ARG A 83 -19.82 8.84 2.17
N TRP A 84 -18.58 9.31 2.15
CA TRP A 84 -17.60 8.94 1.14
C TRP A 84 -17.37 7.42 1.05
N GLU A 85 -17.49 6.68 2.17
CA GLU A 85 -17.38 5.22 2.18
C GLU A 85 -18.48 4.55 1.34
N GLU A 86 -19.76 4.88 1.58
CA GLU A 86 -20.88 4.37 0.79
C GLU A 86 -20.73 4.72 -0.70
N ARG A 87 -20.20 5.91 -0.99
CA ARG A 87 -19.93 6.34 -2.35
C ARG A 87 -18.84 5.49 -3.00
N MET A 88 -17.76 5.20 -2.29
CA MET A 88 -16.70 4.32 -2.79
C MET A 88 -17.24 2.92 -3.09
N GLU A 89 -18.09 2.38 -2.23
CA GLU A 89 -18.72 1.07 -2.44
C GLU A 89 -19.63 1.07 -3.67
N LYS A 90 -20.53 2.06 -3.78
CA LYS A 90 -21.44 2.21 -4.93
C LYS A 90 -20.72 2.37 -6.26
N LEU A 91 -19.57 3.03 -6.26
CA LEU A 91 -18.76 3.26 -7.45
C LEU A 91 -17.82 2.09 -7.77
N ASP A 92 -17.69 1.11 -6.88
CA ASP A 92 -16.61 0.12 -6.91
C ASP A 92 -15.21 0.78 -7.02
N PHE A 93 -15.02 1.87 -6.29
CA PHE A 93 -13.76 2.63 -6.31
C PHE A 93 -12.66 1.85 -5.57
N GLY A 94 -11.44 1.85 -6.10
CA GLY A 94 -10.29 1.21 -5.46
C GLY A 94 -9.14 0.90 -6.40
N LEU A 95 -8.29 -0.03 -6.00
CA LEU A 95 -7.19 -0.53 -6.84
C LEU A 95 -7.65 -1.69 -7.73
N ILE A 96 -7.01 -1.83 -8.89
CA ILE A 96 -7.19 -3.01 -9.75
C ILE A 96 -6.60 -4.22 -9.02
N CYS A 97 -7.44 -5.24 -8.79
CA CYS A 97 -7.04 -6.51 -8.21
C CYS A 97 -7.20 -7.62 -9.26
N LYS A 98 -6.10 -8.31 -9.59
CA LYS A 98 -6.09 -9.42 -10.58
C LYS A 98 -5.75 -10.78 -9.96
N ARG A 99 -5.64 -10.85 -8.63
CA ARG A 99 -5.19 -12.03 -7.90
C ARG A 99 -5.96 -12.18 -6.59
N SER A 100 -5.99 -13.39 -6.07
CA SER A 100 -6.71 -13.70 -4.82
C SER A 100 -6.06 -14.89 -4.10
N ASP A 101 -4.73 -14.95 -4.13
CA ASP A 101 -3.93 -16.13 -3.82
C ASP A 101 -2.78 -15.85 -2.82
N LEU A 102 -2.96 -14.84 -1.96
CA LEU A 102 -1.99 -14.38 -0.95
C LEU A 102 -2.34 -14.80 0.49
N GLN A 103 -3.04 -15.92 0.68
CA GLN A 103 -3.51 -16.40 1.99
C GLN A 103 -2.38 -16.75 2.96
N ALA A 104 -1.16 -16.94 2.45
CA ALA A 104 0.03 -17.21 3.25
C ALA A 104 0.83 -15.95 3.59
N LEU A 105 0.45 -14.78 3.06
CA LEU A 105 1.19 -13.53 3.20
C LEU A 105 0.58 -12.62 4.27
N GLU A 106 1.43 -12.03 5.11
CA GLU A 106 1.11 -10.90 5.96
C GLU A 106 1.74 -9.62 5.42
N VAL A 107 1.04 -8.48 5.55
CA VAL A 107 1.53 -7.18 5.04
C VAL A 107 1.55 -6.11 6.13
N LEU A 108 2.69 -5.46 6.31
CA LEU A 108 2.83 -4.29 7.17
C LEU A 108 3.14 -3.06 6.31
N VAL A 109 2.22 -2.10 6.24
CA VAL A 109 2.42 -0.82 5.58
C VAL A 109 2.83 0.22 6.63
N LEU A 110 3.93 0.92 6.41
CA LEU A 110 4.50 1.91 7.32
C LEU A 110 4.58 3.29 6.66
N GLU A 111 4.59 4.32 7.51
CA GLU A 111 4.82 5.72 7.15
C GLU A 111 3.70 6.36 6.32
N VAL A 112 2.46 5.86 6.42
CA VAL A 112 1.32 6.48 5.73
C VAL A 112 1.12 7.89 6.27
N SER A 113 1.29 8.89 5.41
CA SER A 113 1.26 10.31 5.77
C SER A 113 0.85 11.12 4.53
N PRO A 114 -0.43 11.03 4.13
CA PRO A 114 -0.90 11.78 2.98
C PRO A 114 -0.87 13.27 3.24
N SER A 115 -0.92 14.06 2.17
CA SER A 115 -0.79 15.52 2.25
C SER A 115 -1.72 16.13 3.31
N GLY A 116 -1.17 16.89 4.25
CA GLY A 116 -1.92 17.52 5.35
C GLY A 116 -2.96 18.57 4.92
N LYS A 117 -3.14 18.79 3.60
CA LYS A 117 -4.16 19.69 3.04
C LYS A 117 -5.58 19.14 3.21
N HIS A 118 -5.75 17.82 3.29
CA HIS A 118 -7.05 17.18 3.33
C HIS A 118 -7.07 16.07 4.38
N ARG A 119 -7.77 16.31 5.50
CA ARG A 119 -7.77 15.42 6.67
C ARG A 119 -8.28 14.01 6.37
N ASN A 120 -9.20 13.87 5.42
CA ASN A 120 -9.83 12.57 5.10
C ASN A 120 -9.01 11.70 4.15
N ASP A 121 -7.92 12.21 3.56
CA ASP A 121 -7.14 11.44 2.58
C ASP A 121 -6.56 10.17 3.20
N GLU A 122 -6.18 10.22 4.49
CA GLU A 122 -5.67 9.06 5.21
C GLU A 122 -6.72 7.94 5.31
N ASP A 123 -7.93 8.28 5.74
CA ASP A 123 -9.02 7.32 5.88
C ASP A 123 -9.40 6.72 4.53
N ILE A 124 -9.42 7.55 3.48
CA ILE A 124 -9.70 7.10 2.11
C ILE A 124 -8.62 6.13 1.62
N ILE A 125 -7.34 6.47 1.78
CA ILE A 125 -6.22 5.61 1.39
C ILE A 125 -6.27 4.28 2.13
N ARG A 126 -6.48 4.33 3.46
CA ARG A 126 -6.60 3.15 4.31
C ARG A 126 -7.73 2.24 3.80
N LYS A 127 -8.92 2.78 3.54
CA LYS A 127 -10.05 2.02 3.01
C LYS A 127 -9.75 1.38 1.65
N ILE A 128 -9.05 2.08 0.75
CA ILE A 128 -8.63 1.54 -0.55
C ILE A 128 -7.66 0.36 -0.35
N MET A 129 -6.65 0.52 0.49
CA MET A 129 -5.67 -0.53 0.77
C MET A 129 -6.30 -1.74 1.49
N ASP A 130 -7.18 -1.50 2.47
CA ASP A 130 -7.92 -2.56 3.16
C ASP A 130 -8.75 -3.39 2.18
N LYS A 131 -9.51 -2.72 1.30
CA LYS A 131 -10.26 -3.40 0.23
C LYS A 131 -9.32 -4.22 -0.67
N TRP A 132 -8.19 -3.64 -1.09
CA TRP A 132 -7.26 -4.28 -2.00
C TRP A 132 -6.60 -5.53 -1.39
N PHE A 133 -6.14 -5.45 -0.14
CA PHE A 133 -5.57 -6.59 0.59
C PHE A 133 -6.61 -7.68 0.86
N ALA A 134 -7.85 -7.30 1.20
CA ALA A 134 -8.95 -8.24 1.37
C ALA A 134 -9.27 -8.99 0.05
N GLU A 135 -9.37 -8.28 -1.07
CA GLU A 135 -9.63 -8.88 -2.39
C GLU A 135 -8.51 -9.84 -2.83
N MET A 136 -7.25 -9.49 -2.52
CA MET A 136 -6.09 -10.36 -2.76
C MET A 136 -6.00 -11.57 -1.81
N LYS A 137 -6.87 -11.62 -0.80
CA LYS A 137 -6.88 -12.62 0.28
C LYS A 137 -5.57 -12.65 1.08
N VAL A 138 -4.98 -11.49 1.35
CA VAL A 138 -3.85 -11.38 2.28
C VAL A 138 -4.29 -11.90 3.66
N LYS A 139 -3.44 -12.69 4.32
CA LYS A 139 -3.77 -13.35 5.60
C LYS A 139 -4.13 -12.35 6.69
N ARG A 140 -3.29 -11.32 6.82
CA ARG A 140 -3.40 -10.27 7.82
C ARG A 140 -2.61 -9.07 7.32
N TRP A 141 -3.10 -7.87 7.60
CA TRP A 141 -2.33 -6.67 7.32
C TRP A 141 -2.50 -5.62 8.41
N LYS A 142 -1.55 -4.69 8.47
CA LYS A 142 -1.61 -3.52 9.33
C LYS A 142 -1.06 -2.31 8.58
N ILE A 143 -1.78 -1.21 8.65
CA ILE A 143 -1.40 0.06 8.03
C ILE A 143 -1.10 1.06 9.15
N VAL A 144 0.14 1.51 9.21
CA VAL A 144 0.69 2.34 10.27
C VAL A 144 1.05 3.71 9.70
N ASN A 145 0.55 4.75 10.34
CA ASN A 145 0.86 6.13 9.95
C ASN A 145 2.26 6.51 10.40
N SER A 146 2.84 7.52 9.74
CA SER A 146 4.06 8.16 10.22
C SER A 146 3.89 8.66 11.65
N ASP A 147 4.88 8.35 12.48
CA ASP A 147 4.93 8.67 13.89
C ASP A 147 6.39 8.84 14.33
N LEU A 148 6.63 9.13 15.62
CA LEU A 148 7.98 9.11 16.16
C LEU A 148 8.60 7.72 15.98
N PRO A 149 9.91 7.63 15.64
CA PRO A 149 10.57 6.35 15.35
C PRO A 149 10.41 5.27 16.42
N GLU A 150 10.35 5.68 17.70
CA GLU A 150 10.14 4.77 18.83
C GLU A 150 8.77 4.08 18.76
N PHE A 151 7.71 4.80 18.38
CA PHE A 151 6.38 4.23 18.23
C PHE A 151 6.27 3.36 16.98
N THR A 152 6.92 3.73 15.88
CA THR A 152 7.01 2.87 14.69
C THR A 152 7.70 1.55 15.04
N ARG A 153 8.81 1.59 15.80
CA ARG A 153 9.51 0.39 16.28
C ARG A 153 8.58 -0.51 17.10
N GLN A 154 7.90 0.04 18.11
CA GLN A 154 6.97 -0.74 18.95
C GLN A 154 5.86 -1.38 18.12
N ARG A 155 5.31 -0.68 17.11
CA ARG A 155 4.26 -1.20 16.24
C ARG A 155 4.77 -2.33 15.34
N VAL A 156 6.00 -2.24 14.82
CA VAL A 156 6.65 -3.28 14.01
C VAL A 156 6.93 -4.52 14.86
N GLU A 157 7.56 -4.34 16.02
CA GLU A 157 7.86 -5.44 16.96
C GLU A 157 6.58 -6.16 17.39
N GLY A 158 5.53 -5.40 17.74
CA GLY A 158 4.23 -5.95 18.07
C GLY A 158 3.63 -6.74 16.92
N PHE A 159 3.73 -6.26 15.67
CA PHE A 159 3.23 -6.98 14.50
C PHE A 159 3.96 -8.32 14.29
N PHE A 160 5.28 -8.35 14.52
CA PHE A 160 6.09 -9.56 14.41
C PHE A 160 5.91 -10.53 15.58
N GLN A 161 5.53 -10.07 16.76
CA GLN A 161 5.30 -10.93 17.92
C GLN A 161 3.87 -11.44 18.04
N GLU A 162 2.91 -10.75 17.42
CA GLU A 162 1.50 -11.12 17.48
C GLU A 162 1.28 -12.50 16.81
N PRO A 163 0.76 -13.50 17.56
CA PRO A 163 0.48 -14.80 17.01
C PRO A 163 -0.67 -14.68 16.00
N VAL A 164 -0.56 -15.43 14.90
CA VAL A 164 -1.64 -15.47 13.92
C VAL A 164 -2.70 -16.45 14.44
N VAL A 165 -3.84 -15.92 14.84
CA VAL A 165 -5.01 -16.74 15.21
C VAL A 165 -5.60 -17.31 13.93
N GLU A 166 -5.78 -18.63 13.88
CA GLU A 166 -6.36 -19.37 12.75
C GLU A 166 -7.84 -19.09 12.54
#